data_AF-A0A318J6Y9-F1
#
_entry.id   AF-A0A318J6Y9-F1
#
_cell.length_a   1.000
_cell.length_b   1.000
_cell.length_c   1.000
_cell.angle_alpha   90.00
_cell.angle_beta   90.00
_cell.angle_gamma   90.00
#
_symmetry.space_group_name_H-M   'P 1'
#
loop_
_entity.id
_entity.type
_entity.pdbx_description
1 polymer ?
#
loop_
_entity_poly.entity_id
_entity_poly.type
_entity_poly.pdbx_seq_one_letter_code
_entity_poly.pdbx_strand_id
1 'polypeptide(L)'
;MDIPFEIRPIRLDDPQLAAAALRIQLLAHQVECAWLDYPQLPLMWPDLAAVMACRDRVLGAFEGNVLRGVLVASQRQQGGWHIERTVVDPACFGDGWGYRLLNHLLADADEVSVDTAEVNAAAVALYHKAGFVLEQRWKVPDGLVLWRMVYQAGRVQPVLHLDANGWVREARQIPSPNCDAREGGAAELLVIHNISLPPYRYGGQAVSQLFTNTLDPAEDPFFTSIQHLRVSAHFFIRRSGQLLQFVSVHQRAWHAGVSSWRGRERCNDFSVGIELEGCDFEPFADAQYQMLLALLRELRSQLPLRGMTGHEDIAPGRKTDPGPYFDWARVRREIDLPA
;
A
#
# COMPACT_ATOMS: atom_id res chain seq x y z
N MET A 1 12.88 -17.68 0.43
CA MET A 1 13.13 -16.37 -0.20
C MET A 1 13.71 -15.48 0.87
N ASP A 2 14.80 -14.81 0.59
CA ASP A 2 15.28 -13.75 1.50
C ASP A 2 14.23 -12.64 1.50
N ILE A 3 13.79 -12.25 2.69
CA ILE A 3 12.83 -11.16 2.85
C ILE A 3 13.55 -9.89 2.39
N PRO A 4 13.08 -9.21 1.33
CA PRO A 4 13.81 -8.09 0.72
C PRO A 4 13.91 -6.88 1.67
N PHE A 5 12.99 -6.76 2.62
CA PHE A 5 12.95 -5.75 3.65
C PHE A 5 12.02 -6.16 4.79
N GLU A 6 12.27 -5.66 6.00
CA GLU A 6 11.46 -5.98 7.18
C GLU A 6 11.05 -4.69 7.90
N ILE A 7 9.77 -4.59 8.28
CA ILE A 7 9.29 -3.59 9.25
C ILE A 7 8.91 -4.33 10.52
N ARG A 8 9.50 -3.95 11.64
CA ARG A 8 9.18 -4.56 12.94
C ARG A 8 9.29 -3.59 14.11
N PRO A 9 8.56 -3.84 15.22
CA PRO A 9 8.83 -3.18 16.48
C PRO A 9 10.29 -3.39 16.91
N ILE A 10 10.93 -2.33 17.39
CA ILE A 10 12.28 -2.39 17.93
C ILE A 10 12.32 -1.81 19.34
N ARG A 11 13.27 -2.27 20.12
CA ARG A 11 13.63 -1.66 21.40
C ARG A 11 15.01 -1.03 21.25
N LEU A 12 15.17 0.16 21.80
CA LEU A 12 16.41 0.94 21.69
C LEU A 12 17.30 0.75 22.93
N ASP A 13 17.15 -0.38 23.63
CA ASP A 13 18.01 -0.80 24.75
C ASP A 13 19.37 -1.33 24.29
N ASP A 14 19.47 -1.82 23.05
CA ASP A 14 20.74 -2.15 22.40
C ASP A 14 21.50 -0.88 21.94
N PRO A 15 22.71 -0.62 22.45
CA PRO A 15 23.52 0.53 22.05
C PRO A 15 23.82 0.60 20.54
N GLN A 16 23.98 -0.55 19.86
CA GLN A 16 24.30 -0.54 18.43
C GLN A 16 23.09 -0.08 17.61
N LEU A 17 21.91 -0.62 17.90
CA LEU A 17 20.68 -0.21 17.24
C LEU A 17 20.29 1.24 17.57
N ALA A 18 20.47 1.66 18.84
CA ALA A 18 20.24 3.04 19.26
C ALA A 18 21.19 4.02 18.55
N ALA A 19 22.47 3.67 18.40
CA ALA A 19 23.43 4.47 17.64
C ALA A 19 23.06 4.55 16.15
N ALA A 20 22.58 3.46 15.56
CA ALA A 20 22.10 3.45 14.18
C ALA A 20 20.87 4.37 14.00
N ALA A 21 19.90 4.30 14.92
CA ALA A 21 18.72 5.17 14.92
C ALA A 21 19.10 6.65 15.06
N LEU A 22 20.02 6.98 15.99
CA LEU A 22 20.54 8.34 16.14
C LEU A 22 21.21 8.83 14.85
N ARG A 23 22.05 7.99 14.23
CA ARG A 23 22.76 8.34 12.99
C ARG A 23 21.78 8.68 11.87
N ILE A 24 20.76 7.85 11.66
CA ILE A 24 19.75 8.07 10.62
C ILE A 24 18.99 9.37 10.87
N GLN A 25 18.61 9.66 12.11
CA GLN A 25 18.00 10.94 12.48
C GLN A 25 18.90 12.12 12.14
N LEU A 26 20.17 12.09 12.55
CA LEU A 26 21.09 13.20 12.29
C LEU A 26 21.28 13.46 10.79
N LEU A 27 21.38 12.41 9.97
CA LEU A 27 21.48 12.53 8.51
C LEU A 27 20.20 13.12 7.90
N ALA A 28 19.03 12.58 8.25
CA ALA A 28 17.76 13.08 7.75
C ALA A 28 17.50 14.54 8.19
N HIS A 29 17.85 14.87 9.44
CA HIS A 29 17.70 16.21 9.99
C HIS A 29 18.52 17.25 9.25
N GLN A 30 19.77 16.94 8.89
CA GLN A 30 20.60 17.85 8.08
C GLN A 30 19.95 18.18 6.74
N VAL A 31 19.33 17.18 6.10
CA VAL A 31 18.62 17.35 4.83
C VAL A 31 17.34 18.17 5.03
N GLU A 32 16.56 17.89 6.07
CA GLU A 32 15.34 18.65 6.39
C GLU A 32 15.62 20.12 6.70
N CYS A 33 16.64 20.43 7.50
CA CYS A 33 17.03 21.81 7.79
C CYS A 33 17.41 22.58 6.52
N ALA A 34 18.10 21.93 5.58
CA ALA A 34 18.46 22.52 4.30
C ALA A 34 17.24 22.76 3.40
N TRP A 35 16.26 21.84 3.39
CA TRP A 35 15.04 21.98 2.59
C TRP A 35 14.09 23.05 3.12
N LEU A 36 13.97 23.16 4.44
CA LEU A 36 13.03 24.06 5.10
C LEU A 36 13.58 25.48 5.28
N ASP A 37 14.86 25.71 4.97
CA ASP A 37 15.60 26.93 5.33
C ASP A 37 15.40 27.31 6.80
N TYR A 38 15.37 26.29 7.67
CA TYR A 38 15.04 26.42 9.09
C TYR A 38 16.09 25.70 9.95
N PRO A 39 17.24 26.35 10.23
CA PRO A 39 18.37 25.71 10.89
C PRO A 39 18.14 25.40 12.38
N GLN A 40 17.07 25.94 12.97
CA GLN A 40 16.70 25.73 14.38
C GLN A 40 15.69 24.60 14.57
N LEU A 41 15.46 23.75 13.56
CA LEU A 41 14.58 22.61 13.72
C LEU A 41 15.11 21.74 14.89
N PRO A 42 14.27 21.36 15.88
CA PRO A 42 14.73 20.55 16.98
C PRO A 42 14.96 19.10 16.54
N LEU A 43 15.97 18.47 17.15
CA LEU A 43 16.16 17.02 17.10
C LEU A 43 15.18 16.35 18.07
N MET A 44 14.61 15.20 17.66
CA MET A 44 13.81 14.37 18.57
C MET A 44 14.70 13.75 19.64
N TRP A 45 15.82 13.13 19.25
CA TRP A 45 16.86 12.69 20.19
C TRP A 45 18.13 13.56 20.07
N PRO A 46 18.50 14.31 21.12
CA PRO A 46 19.73 15.12 21.08
C PRO A 46 21.01 14.28 21.14
N ASP A 47 20.97 13.11 21.78
CA ASP A 47 22.13 12.23 21.98
C ASP A 47 21.71 10.76 22.12
N LEU A 48 22.70 9.87 22.24
CA LEU A 48 22.48 8.43 22.38
C LEU A 48 21.72 8.07 23.67
N ALA A 49 21.95 8.80 24.76
CA ALA A 49 21.27 8.54 26.02
C ALA A 49 19.76 8.79 25.89
N ALA A 50 19.37 9.86 25.18
CA ALA A 50 17.97 10.14 24.86
C ALA A 50 17.33 9.05 23.99
N VAL A 51 18.06 8.50 23.01
CA VAL A 51 17.57 7.36 22.21
C VAL A 51 17.28 6.15 23.09
N MET A 52 18.24 5.77 23.94
CA MET A 52 18.12 4.59 24.82
C MET A 52 17.09 4.79 25.94
N ALA A 53 16.81 6.04 26.31
CA ALA A 53 15.77 6.41 27.26
C ALA A 53 14.35 6.42 26.66
N CYS A 54 14.20 6.35 25.33
CA CYS A 54 12.90 6.32 24.66
C CYS A 54 12.03 5.16 25.18
N ARG A 55 10.77 5.47 25.49
CA ARG A 55 9.76 4.49 25.95
C ARG A 55 8.54 4.41 25.02
N ASP A 56 8.53 5.24 23.99
CA ASP A 56 7.48 5.25 22.97
C ASP A 56 7.55 3.99 22.09
N ARG A 57 6.50 3.75 21.31
CA ARG A 57 6.51 2.67 20.32
C ARG A 57 7.45 3.07 19.20
N VAL A 58 8.41 2.19 18.89
CA VAL A 58 9.38 2.41 17.82
C VAL A 58 9.27 1.29 16.80
N LEU A 59 9.06 1.65 15.53
CA LEU A 59 9.14 0.75 14.39
C LEU A 59 10.47 0.99 13.67
N GLY A 60 11.20 -0.09 13.40
CA GLY A 60 12.41 -0.06 12.57
C GLY A 60 12.14 -0.66 11.21
N ALA A 61 12.66 -0.01 10.17
CA ALA A 61 12.69 -0.51 8.80
C ALA A 61 14.08 -1.04 8.48
N PHE A 62 14.18 -2.28 7.99
CA PHE A 62 15.43 -2.97 7.74
C PHE A 62 15.55 -3.46 6.31
N GLU A 63 16.75 -3.34 5.76
CA GLU A 63 17.20 -4.04 4.56
C GLU A 63 18.29 -5.04 4.98
N GLY A 64 17.94 -6.33 5.02
CA GLY A 64 18.74 -7.32 5.74
C GLY A 64 18.90 -6.93 7.21
N ASN A 65 20.13 -6.75 7.67
CA ASN A 65 20.44 -6.31 9.04
C ASN A 65 20.65 -4.80 9.18
N VAL A 66 20.50 -4.03 8.10
CA VAL A 66 20.78 -2.59 8.11
C VAL A 66 19.50 -1.81 8.35
N LEU A 67 19.49 -1.00 9.41
CA LEU A 67 18.39 -0.07 9.69
C LEU A 67 18.38 1.03 8.61
N ARG A 68 17.24 1.20 7.94
CA ARG A 68 16.99 2.18 6.88
C ARG A 68 16.00 3.27 7.29
N GLY A 69 15.27 3.08 8.38
CA GLY A 69 14.34 4.08 8.86
C GLY A 69 13.75 3.72 10.21
N VAL A 70 13.20 4.73 10.88
CA VAL A 70 12.57 4.62 12.19
C VAL A 70 11.29 5.45 12.20
N LEU A 71 10.23 4.91 12.76
CA LEU A 71 9.04 5.66 13.15
C LEU A 71 8.87 5.57 14.65
N VAL A 72 8.68 6.71 15.30
CA VAL A 72 8.41 6.83 16.73
C VAL A 72 6.98 7.33 16.90
N ALA A 73 6.20 6.62 17.72
CA ALA A 73 4.84 7.00 18.04
C ALA A 73 4.55 6.88 19.53
N SER A 74 3.97 7.94 20.09
CA SER A 74 3.49 7.99 21.47
C SER A 74 2.00 7.67 21.54
N GLN A 75 1.55 7.11 22.66
CA GLN A 75 0.12 6.86 22.87
C GLN A 75 -0.55 8.12 23.42
N ARG A 76 -1.67 8.54 22.81
CA ARG A 76 -2.40 9.73 23.26
C ARG A 76 -3.29 9.40 24.46
N GLN A 77 -3.49 10.38 25.35
CA GLN A 77 -4.33 10.21 26.55
C GLN A 77 -5.78 9.82 26.23
N GLN A 78 -6.32 10.24 25.09
CA GLN A 78 -7.68 9.95 24.65
C GLN A 78 -7.78 8.68 23.77
N GLY A 79 -6.68 7.92 23.63
CA GLY A 79 -6.60 6.78 22.73
C GLY A 79 -6.03 7.14 21.35
N GLY A 80 -5.60 6.12 20.61
CA GLY A 80 -4.87 6.27 19.34
C GLY A 80 -3.40 6.68 19.53
N TRP A 81 -2.73 6.90 18.40
CA TRP A 81 -1.29 7.17 18.34
C TRP A 81 -1.01 8.60 17.86
N HIS A 82 0.09 9.18 18.34
CA HIS A 82 0.69 10.37 17.75
C HIS A 82 2.05 10.01 17.18
N ILE A 83 2.29 10.30 15.90
CA ILE A 83 3.61 10.12 15.29
C ILE A 83 4.49 11.28 15.75
N GLU A 84 5.46 10.97 16.61
CA GLU A 84 6.47 11.92 17.05
C GLU A 84 7.44 12.24 15.92
N ARG A 85 7.88 11.20 15.21
CA ARG A 85 8.72 11.37 14.02
C ARG A 85 8.72 10.14 13.11
N THR A 86 8.83 10.39 11.81
CA THR A 86 9.21 9.38 10.81
C THR A 86 10.52 9.81 10.18
N VAL A 87 11.53 8.95 10.23
CA VAL A 87 12.89 9.23 9.76
C VAL A 87 13.32 8.10 8.83
N VAL A 88 13.88 8.44 7.69
CA VAL A 88 14.43 7.47 6.73
C VAL A 88 15.87 7.89 6.41
N ASP A 89 16.73 6.92 6.16
CA ASP A 89 18.08 7.19 5.64
C ASP A 89 17.96 7.96 4.32
N PRO A 90 18.58 9.15 4.18
CA PRO A 90 18.51 9.94 2.95
C PRO A 90 18.89 9.18 1.68
N ALA A 91 19.78 8.17 1.79
CA ALA A 91 20.16 7.32 0.67
C ALA A 91 18.99 6.49 0.09
N CYS A 92 17.90 6.35 0.84
CA CYS A 92 16.72 5.56 0.47
C CYS A 92 15.46 6.43 0.29
N PHE A 93 15.62 7.75 0.16
CA PHE A 93 14.50 8.65 -0.11
C PHE A 93 13.85 8.33 -1.46
N GLY A 94 12.52 8.29 -1.47
CA GLY A 94 11.73 7.92 -2.65
C GLY A 94 11.48 6.41 -2.79
N ASP A 95 12.22 5.55 -2.10
CA ASP A 95 12.06 4.09 -2.19
C ASP A 95 10.84 3.53 -1.41
N GLY A 96 10.07 4.42 -0.78
CA GLY A 96 8.83 4.07 -0.09
C GLY A 96 8.98 3.64 1.37
N TRP A 97 10.19 3.62 1.95
CA TRP A 97 10.42 3.21 3.35
C TRP A 97 9.56 3.94 4.38
N GLY A 98 9.44 5.27 4.26
CA GLY A 98 8.59 6.05 5.17
C GLY A 98 7.12 5.64 5.08
N TYR A 99 6.65 5.30 3.88
CA TYR A 99 5.30 4.81 3.66
C TYR A 99 5.10 3.39 4.23
N ARG A 100 6.12 2.52 4.15
CA ARG A 100 6.10 1.18 4.77
C ARG A 100 5.98 1.28 6.30
N LEU A 101 6.78 2.14 6.92
CA LEU A 101 6.73 2.42 8.36
C LEU A 101 5.34 2.92 8.78
N LEU A 102 4.80 3.91 8.05
CA LEU A 102 3.48 4.44 8.34
C LEU A 102 2.39 3.39 8.21
N ASN A 103 2.32 2.66 7.10
CA ASN A 103 1.28 1.64 6.92
C ASN A 103 1.34 0.55 7.99
N HIS A 104 2.53 0.20 8.46
CA HIS A 104 2.67 -0.76 9.55
C HIS A 104 2.08 -0.23 10.86
N LEU A 105 2.24 1.07 11.16
CA LEU A 105 1.55 1.71 12.30
C LEU A 105 0.05 1.81 12.08
N LEU A 106 -0.40 2.11 10.85
CA LEU A 106 -1.83 2.28 10.54
C LEU A 106 -2.60 0.96 10.52
N ALA A 107 -1.92 -0.17 10.29
CA ALA A 107 -2.56 -1.48 10.15
C ALA A 107 -3.31 -1.92 11.42
N ASP A 108 -2.88 -1.46 12.60
CA ASP A 108 -3.45 -1.79 13.91
C ASP A 108 -3.99 -0.57 14.67
N ALA A 109 -4.12 0.59 14.01
CA ALA A 109 -4.53 1.85 14.64
C ALA A 109 -5.86 2.38 14.10
N ASP A 110 -6.81 2.64 15.00
CA ASP A 110 -8.08 3.28 14.66
C ASP A 110 -7.92 4.78 14.37
N GLU A 111 -7.05 5.45 15.11
CA GLU A 111 -6.78 6.88 14.96
C GLU A 111 -5.30 7.18 15.17
N VAL A 112 -4.74 7.97 14.25
CA VAL A 112 -3.35 8.42 14.32
C VAL A 112 -3.29 9.91 13.97
N SER A 113 -2.51 10.69 14.72
CA SER A 113 -2.22 12.07 14.36
C SER A 113 -0.73 12.32 14.15
N VAL A 114 -0.38 13.38 13.43
CA VAL A 114 0.99 13.84 13.25
C VAL A 114 1.00 15.35 13.07
N ASP A 115 2.01 16.00 13.62
CA ASP A 115 2.26 17.42 13.40
C ASP A 115 3.45 17.57 12.44
N THR A 116 3.29 18.34 11.37
CA THR A 116 4.35 18.58 10.37
C THR A 116 4.33 20.03 9.90
N ALA A 117 5.47 20.55 9.47
CA ALA A 117 5.52 21.87 8.86
C ALA A 117 4.79 21.90 7.50
N GLU A 118 4.02 22.95 7.24
CA GLU A 118 3.30 23.17 5.95
C GLU A 118 4.27 23.14 4.76
N VAL A 119 5.46 23.69 4.98
CA VAL A 119 6.54 23.76 3.99
C VAL A 119 7.27 22.42 3.77
N ASN A 120 7.05 21.41 4.63
CA ASN A 120 7.60 20.07 4.44
C ASN A 120 6.74 19.27 3.45
N ALA A 121 6.83 19.65 2.17
CA ALA A 121 6.02 19.06 1.10
C ALA A 121 6.17 17.54 0.99
N ALA A 122 7.36 17.00 1.27
CA ALA A 122 7.62 15.57 1.24
C ALA A 122 6.84 14.81 2.33
N ALA A 123 6.87 15.30 3.57
CA ALA A 123 6.12 14.71 4.68
C ALA A 123 4.61 14.88 4.47
N VAL A 124 4.15 16.06 4.06
CA VAL A 124 2.73 16.33 3.77
C VAL A 124 2.21 15.39 2.68
N ALA A 125 2.96 15.21 1.58
CA ALA A 125 2.59 14.28 0.52
C ALA A 125 2.55 12.82 1.00
N LEU A 126 3.51 12.41 1.85
CA LEU A 126 3.55 11.09 2.45
C LEU A 126 2.31 10.81 3.31
N TYR A 127 1.94 11.75 4.20
CA TYR A 127 0.78 11.59 5.07
C TYR A 127 -0.54 11.62 4.29
N HIS A 128 -0.70 12.51 3.32
CA HIS A 128 -1.87 12.47 2.43
C HIS A 128 -1.98 11.15 1.66
N LYS A 129 -0.86 10.62 1.16
CA LYS A 129 -0.83 9.31 0.49
C LYS A 129 -1.24 8.17 1.43
N ALA A 130 -0.98 8.30 2.73
CA ALA A 130 -1.41 7.36 3.76
C ALA A 130 -2.85 7.61 4.27
N GLY A 131 -3.57 8.59 3.72
CA GLY A 131 -4.97 8.87 4.06
C GLY A 131 -5.16 9.87 5.20
N PHE A 132 -4.09 10.56 5.64
CA PHE A 132 -4.24 11.65 6.61
C PHE A 132 -4.89 12.88 5.96
N VAL A 133 -5.74 13.56 6.73
CA VAL A 133 -6.37 14.83 6.37
C VAL A 133 -5.94 15.93 7.32
N LEU A 134 -5.89 17.17 6.83
CA LEU A 134 -5.60 18.33 7.67
C LEU A 134 -6.74 18.56 8.66
N GLU A 135 -6.43 18.59 9.95
CA GLU A 135 -7.39 18.89 11.03
C GLU A 135 -7.18 20.30 11.56
N GLN A 136 -5.92 20.68 11.81
CA GLN A 136 -5.60 21.97 12.41
C GLN A 136 -4.38 22.60 11.73
N ARG A 137 -4.37 23.93 11.62
CA ARG A 137 -3.25 24.73 11.13
C ARG A 137 -2.96 25.86 12.10
N TRP A 138 -1.71 26.03 12.52
CA TRP A 138 -1.29 27.13 13.39
C TRP A 138 0.11 27.63 13.02
N LYS A 139 0.43 28.83 13.49
CA LYS A 139 1.75 29.47 13.30
C LYS A 139 2.46 29.52 14.65
N VAL A 140 3.69 29.03 14.72
CA VAL A 140 4.53 29.14 15.92
C VAL A 140 5.23 30.51 15.97
N PRO A 141 5.72 30.97 17.16
CA PRO A 141 6.30 32.31 17.32
C PRO A 141 7.37 32.67 16.29
N ASP A 142 8.20 31.71 15.87
CA ASP A 142 9.29 31.91 14.92
C ASP A 142 8.84 31.94 13.44
N GLY A 143 7.53 31.94 13.20
CA GLY A 143 6.96 32.16 11.88
C GLY A 143 6.63 30.90 11.09
N LEU A 144 7.14 29.73 11.51
CA LEU A 144 6.85 28.45 10.88
C LEU A 144 5.36 28.10 11.03
N VAL A 145 4.76 27.62 9.94
CA VAL A 145 3.37 27.14 9.94
C VAL A 145 3.38 25.62 10.12
N LEU A 146 2.64 25.15 11.12
CA LEU A 146 2.47 23.73 11.43
C LEU A 146 1.04 23.28 11.12
N TRP A 147 0.95 22.04 10.65
CA TRP A 147 -0.26 21.32 10.33
C TRP A 147 -0.37 20.11 11.24
N ARG A 148 -1.53 19.93 11.87
CA ARG A 148 -1.94 18.67 12.47
C ARG A 148 -2.73 17.91 11.43
N MET A 149 -2.21 16.75 11.06
CA MET A 149 -2.89 15.83 10.17
C MET A 149 -3.39 14.63 10.98
N VAL A 150 -4.58 14.14 10.65
CA VAL A 150 -5.21 13.00 11.32
C VAL A 150 -5.62 11.94 10.33
N TYR A 151 -5.38 10.69 10.70
CA TYR A 151 -5.88 9.50 10.06
C TYR A 151 -6.91 8.85 10.98
N GLN A 152 -8.02 8.40 10.40
CA GLN A 152 -9.01 7.57 11.07
C GLN A 152 -9.35 6.39 10.16
N ALA A 153 -9.19 5.18 10.68
CA ALA A 153 -9.53 3.97 9.96
C ALA A 153 -11.02 3.99 9.57
N GLY A 154 -11.34 3.57 8.35
CA GLY A 154 -12.74 3.50 7.91
C GLY A 154 -13.37 4.83 7.51
N ARG A 155 -12.61 5.94 7.40
CA ARG A 155 -13.15 7.21 6.89
C ARG A 155 -13.50 7.11 5.41
N VAL A 156 -14.76 6.77 5.16
CA VAL A 156 -15.52 6.87 3.91
C VAL A 156 -15.01 5.98 2.78
N GLN A 157 -15.75 4.90 2.54
CA GLN A 157 -15.62 4.14 1.30
C GLN A 157 -16.20 4.96 0.14
N PRO A 158 -15.53 5.00 -1.03
CA PRO A 158 -16.09 5.66 -2.20
C PRO A 158 -17.37 4.95 -2.64
N VAL A 159 -18.29 5.71 -3.24
CA VAL A 159 -19.42 5.12 -3.97
C VAL A 159 -18.93 4.84 -5.38
N LEU A 160 -19.17 3.63 -5.86
CA LEU A 160 -18.79 3.20 -7.20
C LEU A 160 -20.04 2.84 -7.99
N HIS A 161 -19.99 3.06 -9.30
CA HIS A 161 -21.09 2.75 -10.21
C HIS A 161 -20.59 1.92 -11.38
N LEU A 162 -20.97 0.65 -11.43
CA LEU A 162 -20.76 -0.20 -12.58
C LEU A 162 -21.83 0.11 -13.63
N ASP A 163 -21.40 0.47 -14.84
CA ASP A 163 -22.31 0.71 -15.95
C ASP A 163 -22.72 -0.58 -16.67
N ALA A 164 -23.69 -0.44 -17.59
CA ALA A 164 -24.21 -1.57 -18.36
C ALA A 164 -23.15 -2.26 -19.24
N ASN A 165 -22.07 -1.56 -19.59
CA ASN A 165 -20.96 -2.09 -20.39
C ASN A 165 -19.88 -2.75 -19.51
N GLY A 166 -20.08 -2.84 -18.20
CA GLY A 166 -19.19 -3.50 -17.27
C GLY A 166 -17.98 -2.65 -16.87
N TRP A 167 -18.09 -1.33 -16.99
CA TRP A 167 -17.06 -0.38 -16.56
C TRP A 167 -17.49 0.41 -15.32
N VAL A 168 -16.59 0.56 -14.36
CA VAL A 168 -16.80 1.41 -13.18
C VAL A 168 -16.49 2.86 -13.59
N ARG A 169 -17.44 3.76 -13.35
CA ARG A 169 -17.34 5.17 -13.78
C ARG A 169 -16.23 5.94 -13.09
N GLU A 170 -16.00 5.65 -11.81
CA GLU A 170 -15.01 6.33 -10.96
C GLU A 170 -13.60 5.74 -11.14
N ALA A 171 -13.47 4.60 -11.81
CA ALA A 171 -12.18 4.00 -12.12
C ALA A 171 -11.50 4.78 -13.25
N ARG A 172 -10.18 4.90 -13.18
CA ARG A 172 -9.40 5.30 -14.35
C ARG A 172 -9.38 4.14 -15.34
N GLN A 173 -10.10 4.29 -16.44
CA GLN A 173 -10.24 3.27 -17.47
C GLN A 173 -9.04 3.31 -18.42
N ILE A 174 -8.35 2.18 -18.59
CA ILE A 174 -7.19 2.00 -19.46
C ILE A 174 -7.41 0.70 -20.25
N PRO A 175 -8.21 0.72 -21.33
CA PRO A 175 -8.60 -0.50 -22.03
C PRO A 175 -7.41 -1.33 -22.49
N SER A 176 -7.35 -2.59 -22.03
CA SER A 176 -6.30 -3.54 -22.38
C SER A 176 -6.69 -4.37 -23.60
N PRO A 177 -5.76 -4.62 -24.55
CA PRO A 177 -5.97 -5.57 -25.63
C PRO A 177 -5.92 -7.03 -25.16
N ASN A 178 -5.45 -7.29 -23.93
CA ASN A 178 -5.30 -8.64 -23.38
C ASN A 178 -6.62 -9.12 -22.78
N CYS A 179 -7.64 -9.26 -23.60
CA CYS A 179 -8.93 -9.80 -23.21
C CYS A 179 -9.65 -10.43 -24.41
N ASP A 180 -10.66 -11.24 -24.12
CA ASP A 180 -11.53 -11.84 -25.13
C ASP A 180 -12.93 -12.10 -24.57
N ALA A 181 -13.78 -12.72 -25.40
CA ALA A 181 -15.14 -13.03 -25.03
C ALA A 181 -15.20 -14.09 -23.92
N ARG A 182 -16.11 -13.89 -22.96
CA ARG A 182 -16.38 -14.85 -21.90
C ARG A 182 -17.43 -15.85 -22.38
N GLU A 183 -17.02 -17.10 -22.60
CA GLU A 183 -17.91 -18.17 -23.09
C GLU A 183 -18.87 -18.69 -22.01
N GLY A 184 -18.55 -18.48 -20.73
CA GLY A 184 -19.24 -19.09 -19.57
C GLY A 184 -20.38 -18.28 -18.93
N GLY A 185 -20.86 -17.19 -19.56
CA GLY A 185 -21.84 -16.28 -18.96
C GLY A 185 -21.21 -15.22 -18.06
N ALA A 186 -21.98 -14.64 -17.12
CA ALA A 186 -21.45 -13.63 -16.20
C ALA A 186 -20.41 -14.21 -15.23
N ALA A 187 -19.51 -13.38 -14.73
CA ALA A 187 -18.55 -13.82 -13.72
C ALA A 187 -19.23 -14.18 -12.40
N GLU A 188 -18.77 -15.26 -11.78
CA GLU A 188 -19.30 -15.85 -10.55
C GLU A 188 -18.25 -15.87 -9.41
N LEU A 189 -16.98 -15.62 -9.72
CA LEU A 189 -15.87 -15.68 -8.75
C LEU A 189 -15.09 -14.36 -8.74
N LEU A 190 -14.70 -13.91 -7.56
CA LEU A 190 -13.69 -12.87 -7.41
C LEU A 190 -12.35 -13.52 -7.06
N VAL A 191 -11.28 -13.12 -7.74
CA VAL A 191 -9.92 -13.56 -7.42
C VAL A 191 -9.09 -12.34 -7.04
N ILE A 192 -8.60 -12.35 -5.81
CA ILE A 192 -7.73 -11.30 -5.29
C ILE A 192 -6.28 -11.66 -5.58
N HIS A 193 -5.54 -10.67 -6.08
CA HIS A 193 -4.15 -10.77 -6.47
C HIS A 193 -3.34 -9.64 -5.82
N ASN A 194 -2.02 -9.77 -5.89
CA ASN A 194 -1.12 -8.64 -5.69
C ASN A 194 -0.06 -8.58 -6.78
N ILE A 195 0.41 -7.36 -7.04
CA ILE A 195 1.50 -7.12 -7.99
C ILE A 195 2.27 -5.86 -7.64
N SER A 196 3.57 -5.87 -7.91
CA SER A 196 4.43 -4.68 -7.90
C SER A 196 5.51 -4.80 -8.97
N LEU A 197 5.73 -3.71 -9.69
CA LEU A 197 6.68 -3.65 -10.81
C LEU A 197 7.48 -2.34 -10.77
N PRO A 198 8.82 -2.40 -10.70
CA PRO A 198 9.63 -3.60 -10.39
C PRO A 198 9.20 -4.25 -9.05
N PRO A 199 9.60 -5.50 -8.76
CA PRO A 199 9.22 -6.16 -7.53
C PRO A 199 9.49 -5.27 -6.32
N TYR A 200 8.48 -5.12 -5.45
CA TYR A 200 8.54 -4.31 -4.23
C TYR A 200 8.69 -2.79 -4.46
N ARG A 201 8.47 -2.31 -5.68
CA ARG A 201 8.41 -0.88 -6.01
C ARG A 201 6.97 -0.51 -6.41
N TYR A 202 6.53 0.64 -5.94
CA TYR A 202 5.13 1.09 -6.06
C TYR A 202 5.05 2.48 -6.67
N GLY A 203 3.88 2.83 -7.21
CA GLY A 203 3.58 4.15 -7.74
C GLY A 203 3.97 4.36 -9.20
N GLY A 204 4.74 3.45 -9.79
CA GLY A 204 5.15 3.50 -11.20
C GLY A 204 4.01 3.23 -12.20
N GLN A 205 4.35 3.17 -13.48
CA GLN A 205 3.40 2.86 -14.57
C GLN A 205 3.52 1.42 -15.09
N ALA A 206 4.55 0.69 -14.65
CA ALA A 206 4.91 -0.63 -15.17
C ALA A 206 3.78 -1.67 -15.11
N VAL A 207 2.92 -1.67 -14.07
CA VAL A 207 1.75 -2.56 -14.01
C VAL A 207 0.76 -2.24 -15.13
N SER A 208 0.45 -0.96 -15.34
CA SER A 208 -0.42 -0.55 -16.44
C SER A 208 0.19 -0.91 -17.79
N GLN A 209 1.49 -0.66 -17.98
CA GLN A 209 2.19 -0.98 -19.22
C GLN A 209 2.24 -2.49 -19.49
N LEU A 210 2.47 -3.33 -18.47
CA LEU A 210 2.43 -4.79 -18.59
C LEU A 210 1.04 -5.24 -19.07
N PHE A 211 -0.01 -4.75 -18.42
CA PHE A 211 -1.39 -5.11 -18.77
C PHE A 211 -1.81 -4.57 -20.14
N THR A 212 -1.12 -3.58 -20.71
CA THR A 212 -1.41 -3.02 -22.04
C THR A 212 -0.40 -3.41 -23.13
N ASN A 213 0.54 -4.31 -22.86
CA ASN A 213 1.61 -4.72 -23.79
C ASN A 213 2.54 -3.57 -24.23
N THR A 214 2.76 -2.59 -23.35
CA THR A 214 3.62 -1.43 -23.60
C THR A 214 4.75 -1.31 -22.57
N LEU A 215 5.10 -2.41 -21.89
CA LEU A 215 6.18 -2.44 -20.90
C LEU A 215 7.53 -2.25 -21.60
N ASP A 216 8.24 -1.19 -21.27
CA ASP A 216 9.56 -0.90 -21.83
C ASP A 216 10.64 -1.69 -21.08
N PRO A 217 11.32 -2.67 -21.70
CA PRO A 217 12.36 -3.45 -21.05
C PRO A 217 13.60 -2.64 -20.66
N ALA A 218 13.76 -1.41 -21.16
CA ALA A 218 14.86 -0.52 -20.81
C ALA A 218 14.64 0.20 -19.46
N GLU A 219 13.41 0.25 -18.94
CA GLU A 219 13.10 0.94 -17.67
C GLU A 219 13.62 0.16 -16.44
N ASP A 220 13.64 -1.18 -16.49
CA ASP A 220 14.19 -2.03 -15.41
C ASP A 220 14.63 -3.40 -15.95
N PRO A 221 15.78 -3.96 -15.49
CA PRO A 221 16.23 -5.29 -15.92
C PRO A 221 15.21 -6.42 -15.74
N PHE A 222 14.38 -6.35 -14.70
CA PHE A 222 13.31 -7.33 -14.46
C PHE A 222 12.30 -7.36 -15.61
N PHE A 223 12.03 -6.21 -16.25
CA PHE A 223 10.99 -6.09 -17.29
C PHE A 223 11.32 -6.90 -18.54
N THR A 224 12.61 -7.09 -18.85
CA THR A 224 13.05 -7.95 -19.96
C THR A 224 12.49 -9.38 -19.82
N SER A 225 12.37 -9.87 -18.59
CA SER A 225 11.87 -11.23 -18.31
C SER A 225 10.35 -11.38 -18.41
N ILE A 226 9.58 -10.28 -18.43
CA ILE A 226 8.11 -10.32 -18.39
C ILE A 226 7.40 -9.58 -19.53
N GLN A 227 8.09 -8.73 -20.30
CA GLN A 227 7.49 -7.94 -21.40
C GLN A 227 6.76 -8.78 -22.47
N HIS A 228 7.16 -10.04 -22.62
CA HIS A 228 6.59 -10.96 -23.61
C HIS A 228 5.28 -11.59 -23.12
N LEU A 229 4.96 -11.48 -21.83
CA LEU A 229 3.72 -11.99 -21.27
C LEU A 229 2.53 -11.23 -21.86
N ARG A 230 1.40 -11.94 -21.96
CA ARG A 230 0.11 -11.39 -22.37
C ARG A 230 -0.86 -11.68 -21.25
N VAL A 231 -0.98 -10.71 -20.34
CA VAL A 231 -1.74 -10.81 -19.09
C VAL A 231 -2.49 -9.51 -18.84
N SER A 232 -3.56 -9.60 -18.08
CA SER A 232 -4.36 -8.46 -17.64
C SER A 232 -5.16 -8.84 -16.41
N ALA A 233 -5.64 -7.84 -15.67
CA ALA A 233 -6.68 -7.98 -14.67
C ALA A 233 -7.86 -7.09 -15.05
N HIS A 234 -9.00 -7.25 -14.37
CA HIS A 234 -10.10 -6.32 -14.55
C HIS A 234 -9.79 -5.02 -13.84
N PHE A 235 -9.36 -5.10 -12.58
CA PHE A 235 -9.10 -3.96 -11.72
C PHE A 235 -7.70 -3.98 -11.13
N PHE A 236 -7.15 -2.80 -10.87
CA PHE A 236 -5.92 -2.59 -10.10
C PHE A 236 -6.11 -1.46 -9.10
N ILE A 237 -5.81 -1.72 -7.83
CA ILE A 237 -5.93 -0.77 -6.73
C ILE A 237 -4.54 -0.37 -6.25
N ARG A 238 -4.13 0.86 -6.56
CA ARG A 238 -2.86 1.44 -6.11
C ARG A 238 -2.82 1.56 -4.59
N ARG A 239 -1.62 1.66 -4.03
CA ARG A 239 -1.40 1.93 -2.59
C ARG A 239 -2.20 3.12 -2.05
N SER A 240 -2.39 4.15 -2.87
CA SER A 240 -3.19 5.34 -2.54
C SER A 240 -4.71 5.12 -2.53
N GLY A 241 -5.20 3.93 -2.87
CA GLY A 241 -6.61 3.64 -3.08
C GLY A 241 -7.13 4.02 -4.47
N GLN A 242 -6.29 4.55 -5.38
CA GLN A 242 -6.73 4.85 -6.75
C GLN A 242 -7.11 3.55 -7.48
N LEU A 243 -8.33 3.53 -8.02
CA LEU A 243 -8.87 2.42 -8.80
C LEU A 243 -8.59 2.63 -10.30
N LEU A 244 -7.95 1.64 -10.92
CA LEU A 244 -7.79 1.52 -12.36
C LEU A 244 -8.60 0.32 -12.85
N GLN A 245 -9.14 0.42 -14.06
CA GLN A 245 -9.82 -0.69 -14.72
C GLN A 245 -9.25 -0.90 -16.12
N PHE A 246 -8.95 -2.15 -16.49
CA PHE A 246 -8.36 -2.49 -17.78
C PHE A 246 -9.28 -3.30 -18.69
N VAL A 247 -10.16 -4.10 -18.11
CA VAL A 247 -11.07 -4.99 -18.84
C VAL A 247 -12.47 -4.84 -18.26
N SER A 248 -13.47 -4.79 -19.14
CA SER A 248 -14.89 -4.85 -18.74
C SER A 248 -15.16 -6.13 -17.98
N VAL A 249 -15.97 -6.08 -16.92
CA VAL A 249 -16.34 -7.30 -16.17
C VAL A 249 -17.15 -8.31 -16.99
N HIS A 250 -17.66 -7.90 -18.17
CA HIS A 250 -18.36 -8.77 -19.11
C HIS A 250 -17.41 -9.53 -20.05
N GLN A 251 -16.15 -9.12 -20.11
CA GLN A 251 -15.10 -9.79 -20.88
C GLN A 251 -14.26 -10.68 -19.96
N ARG A 252 -13.44 -11.54 -20.59
CA ARG A 252 -12.48 -12.37 -19.88
C ARG A 252 -11.11 -11.68 -19.90
N ALA A 253 -10.65 -11.24 -18.72
CA ALA A 253 -9.25 -10.87 -18.51
C ALA A 253 -8.37 -12.11 -18.32
N TRP A 254 -7.05 -11.95 -18.50
CA TRP A 254 -6.08 -13.05 -18.45
C TRP A 254 -5.21 -12.97 -17.18
N HIS A 255 -5.79 -13.30 -16.02
CA HIS A 255 -5.16 -13.10 -14.70
C HIS A 255 -4.79 -14.40 -13.96
N ALA A 256 -5.63 -15.43 -14.03
CA ALA A 256 -5.50 -16.63 -13.20
C ALA A 256 -4.57 -17.71 -13.77
N GLY A 257 -4.35 -17.75 -15.09
CA GLY A 257 -3.59 -18.82 -15.75
C GLY A 257 -4.17 -20.23 -15.46
N VAL A 258 -3.29 -21.24 -15.35
CA VAL A 258 -3.69 -22.61 -14.97
C VAL A 258 -4.18 -22.63 -13.51
N SER A 259 -5.48 -22.85 -13.33
CA SER A 259 -6.18 -22.65 -12.06
C SER A 259 -7.42 -23.54 -11.95
N SER A 260 -7.86 -23.84 -10.72
CA SER A 260 -9.08 -24.59 -10.43
C SER A 260 -9.75 -24.08 -9.15
N TRP A 261 -11.06 -23.82 -9.21
CA TRP A 261 -11.87 -23.45 -8.04
C TRP A 261 -13.02 -24.44 -7.87
N ARG A 262 -13.08 -25.10 -6.72
CA ARG A 262 -14.07 -26.15 -6.41
C ARG A 262 -14.19 -27.23 -7.50
N GLY A 263 -13.05 -27.58 -8.11
CA GLY A 263 -12.95 -28.58 -9.18
C GLY A 263 -13.25 -28.05 -10.60
N ARG A 264 -13.67 -26.79 -10.77
CA ARG A 264 -13.84 -26.15 -12.08
C ARG A 264 -12.53 -25.47 -12.49
N GLU A 265 -11.93 -25.96 -13.56
CA GLU A 265 -10.70 -25.40 -14.12
C GLU A 265 -10.93 -24.09 -14.89
N ARG A 266 -9.84 -23.40 -15.22
CA ARG A 266 -9.80 -22.17 -16.05
C ARG A 266 -10.59 -21.03 -15.41
N CYS A 267 -10.17 -20.60 -14.22
CA CYS A 267 -10.90 -19.59 -13.45
C CYS A 267 -11.19 -18.30 -14.23
N ASN A 268 -10.29 -17.87 -15.14
CA ASN A 268 -10.53 -16.74 -16.04
C ASN A 268 -11.93 -16.77 -16.69
N ASP A 269 -12.44 -17.94 -17.07
CA ASP A 269 -13.72 -18.11 -17.77
C ASP A 269 -14.92 -17.66 -16.94
N PHE A 270 -14.80 -17.64 -15.60
CA PHE A 270 -15.90 -17.28 -14.69
C PHE A 270 -15.47 -16.35 -13.54
N SER A 271 -14.29 -15.74 -13.59
CA SER A 271 -13.82 -14.82 -12.55
C SER A 271 -13.55 -13.39 -12.99
N VAL A 272 -13.64 -12.48 -12.02
CA VAL A 272 -13.08 -11.12 -12.06
C VAL A 272 -11.80 -11.08 -11.21
N GLY A 273 -10.66 -10.86 -11.85
CA GLY A 273 -9.38 -10.59 -11.17
C GLY A 273 -9.24 -9.13 -10.70
N ILE A 274 -8.90 -8.95 -9.43
CA ILE A 274 -8.61 -7.67 -8.79
C ILE A 274 -7.19 -7.69 -8.22
N GLU A 275 -6.34 -6.81 -8.74
CA GLU A 275 -4.95 -6.67 -8.33
C GLU A 275 -4.79 -5.57 -7.28
N LEU A 276 -4.14 -5.85 -6.15
CA LEU A 276 -3.69 -4.82 -5.21
C LEU A 276 -2.20 -4.54 -5.42
N GLU A 277 -1.84 -3.26 -5.53
CA GLU A 277 -0.43 -2.87 -5.53
C GLU A 277 0.23 -3.28 -4.21
N GLY A 278 1.19 -4.20 -4.23
CA GLY A 278 1.77 -4.76 -3.02
C GLY A 278 2.60 -6.02 -3.26
N CYS A 279 2.84 -6.76 -2.19
CA CYS A 279 3.60 -8.01 -2.20
C CYS A 279 3.30 -8.85 -0.95
N ASP A 280 3.79 -10.09 -0.93
CA ASP A 280 3.58 -11.07 0.14
C ASP A 280 4.38 -10.80 1.43
N PHE A 281 5.10 -9.67 1.52
CA PHE A 281 6.02 -9.36 2.62
C PHE A 281 5.67 -8.11 3.42
N GLU A 282 4.52 -7.47 3.14
CA GLU A 282 4.08 -6.32 3.94
C GLU A 282 2.56 -6.09 3.92
N PRO A 283 2.03 -5.33 4.90
CA PRO A 283 0.62 -4.95 4.92
C PRO A 283 0.16 -4.12 3.71
N PHE A 284 -1.06 -4.40 3.24
CA PHE A 284 -1.80 -3.54 2.32
C PHE A 284 -2.28 -2.26 3.02
N ALA A 285 -2.36 -1.15 2.28
CA ALA A 285 -2.75 0.13 2.84
C ALA A 285 -4.25 0.20 3.14
N ASP A 286 -4.65 0.98 4.15
CA ASP A 286 -6.07 1.17 4.49
C ASP A 286 -6.90 1.65 3.29
N ALA A 287 -6.36 2.62 2.55
CA ALA A 287 -6.99 3.14 1.34
C ALA A 287 -7.27 2.05 0.29
N GLN A 288 -6.42 1.02 0.20
CA GLN A 288 -6.67 -0.12 -0.68
C GLN A 288 -7.85 -0.94 -0.20
N TYR A 289 -7.95 -1.21 1.10
CA TYR A 289 -9.11 -1.90 1.65
C TYR A 289 -10.40 -1.09 1.52
N GLN A 290 -10.38 0.24 1.74
CA GLN A 290 -11.58 1.06 1.56
C GLN A 290 -12.08 0.99 0.11
N MET A 291 -11.17 1.11 -0.87
CA MET A 291 -11.52 1.00 -2.28
C MET A 291 -11.95 -0.42 -2.65
N LEU A 292 -11.25 -1.44 -2.15
CA LEU A 292 -11.59 -2.84 -2.40
C LEU A 292 -12.99 -3.15 -1.88
N LEU A 293 -13.31 -2.78 -0.65
CA LEU A 293 -14.63 -3.01 -0.05
C LEU A 293 -15.74 -2.31 -0.85
N ALA A 294 -15.52 -1.07 -1.30
CA ALA A 294 -16.45 -0.37 -2.19
C ALA A 294 -16.68 -1.16 -3.49
N LEU A 295 -15.59 -1.59 -4.13
CA LEU A 295 -15.63 -2.35 -5.38
C LEU A 295 -16.34 -3.69 -5.20
N LEU A 296 -16.03 -4.42 -4.14
CA LEU A 296 -16.63 -5.71 -3.83
C LEU A 296 -18.13 -5.60 -3.62
N ARG A 297 -18.61 -4.56 -2.92
CA ARG A 297 -20.05 -4.32 -2.74
C ARG A 297 -20.75 -4.01 -4.06
N GLU A 298 -20.14 -3.16 -4.89
CA GLU A 298 -20.70 -2.82 -6.19
C GLU A 298 -20.79 -4.05 -7.10
N LEU A 299 -19.68 -4.79 -7.24
CA LEU A 299 -19.65 -6.01 -8.06
C LEU A 299 -20.64 -7.07 -7.55
N ARG A 300 -20.76 -7.25 -6.23
CA ARG A 300 -21.74 -8.18 -5.64
C ARG A 300 -23.19 -7.77 -5.93
N SER A 301 -23.47 -6.48 -6.03
CA SER A 301 -24.83 -6.02 -6.36
C SER A 301 -25.21 -6.24 -7.82
N GLN A 302 -24.23 -6.37 -8.71
CA GLN A 302 -24.44 -6.44 -10.17
C GLN A 302 -24.15 -7.81 -10.79
N LEU A 303 -23.33 -8.65 -10.13
CA LEU A 303 -22.88 -9.94 -10.66
C LEU A 303 -23.38 -11.10 -9.79
N PRO A 304 -23.64 -12.29 -10.36
CA PRO A 304 -24.10 -13.47 -9.64
C PRO A 304 -22.95 -14.17 -8.89
N LEU A 305 -22.23 -13.42 -8.06
CA LEU A 305 -21.04 -13.89 -7.35
C LEU A 305 -21.39 -15.02 -6.36
N ARG A 306 -20.63 -16.11 -6.44
CA ARG A 306 -20.73 -17.32 -5.61
C ARG A 306 -19.58 -17.49 -4.64
N GLY A 307 -18.49 -16.73 -4.83
CA GLY A 307 -17.34 -16.78 -3.93
C GLY A 307 -16.28 -15.73 -4.22
N MET A 308 -15.32 -15.67 -3.32
CA MET A 308 -14.14 -14.82 -3.39
C MET A 308 -12.95 -15.54 -2.76
N THR A 309 -11.84 -15.58 -3.49
CA THR A 309 -10.65 -16.36 -3.12
C THR A 309 -9.38 -15.63 -3.53
N GLY A 310 -8.23 -16.09 -3.03
CA GLY A 310 -6.93 -15.61 -3.46
C GLY A 310 -6.37 -16.44 -4.63
N HIS A 311 -5.30 -15.97 -5.27
CA HIS A 311 -4.68 -16.68 -6.37
C HIS A 311 -3.94 -17.94 -5.90
N GLU A 312 -3.41 -17.92 -4.67
CA GLU A 312 -2.76 -19.03 -4.00
C GLU A 312 -3.71 -20.23 -3.80
N ASP A 313 -5.00 -19.96 -3.58
CA ASP A 313 -6.01 -20.99 -3.35
C ASP A 313 -6.43 -21.70 -4.64
N ILE A 314 -6.51 -20.98 -5.76
CA ILE A 314 -6.90 -21.55 -7.06
C ILE A 314 -5.70 -22.11 -7.85
N ALA A 315 -4.48 -21.83 -7.41
CA ALA A 315 -3.24 -22.27 -8.06
C ALA A 315 -2.15 -22.67 -7.03
N PRO A 316 -2.45 -23.61 -6.12
CA PRO A 316 -1.54 -23.98 -5.04
C PRO A 316 -0.22 -24.52 -5.58
N GLY A 317 0.89 -24.10 -4.97
CA GLY A 317 2.25 -24.47 -5.38
C GLY A 317 2.80 -23.71 -6.59
N ARG A 318 1.96 -22.97 -7.33
CA ARG A 318 2.38 -22.08 -8.44
C ARG A 318 2.34 -20.61 -8.06
N LYS A 319 1.37 -20.21 -7.25
CA LYS A 319 1.11 -18.82 -6.84
C LYS A 319 0.99 -18.69 -5.34
N THR A 320 1.36 -17.52 -4.84
CA THR A 320 1.38 -17.18 -3.41
C THR A 320 0.61 -15.89 -3.10
N ASP A 321 0.26 -15.11 -4.13
CA ASP A 321 -0.52 -13.87 -4.00
C ASP A 321 -2.00 -14.14 -3.68
N PRO A 322 -2.68 -13.30 -2.86
CA PRO A 322 -2.22 -12.01 -2.35
C PRO A 322 -1.37 -12.11 -1.06
N GLY A 323 -1.09 -13.32 -0.60
CA GLY A 323 -0.11 -13.60 0.45
C GLY A 323 -0.60 -13.35 1.88
N PRO A 324 0.24 -13.65 2.89
CA PRO A 324 -0.15 -13.68 4.30
C PRO A 324 -0.50 -12.30 4.88
N TYR A 325 -0.12 -11.22 4.21
CA TYR A 325 -0.41 -9.85 4.65
C TYR A 325 -1.74 -9.29 4.11
N PHE A 326 -2.46 -10.05 3.29
CA PHE A 326 -3.83 -9.74 2.94
C PHE A 326 -4.77 -10.14 4.09
N ASP A 327 -5.42 -9.15 4.70
CA ASP A 327 -6.32 -9.31 5.84
C ASP A 327 -7.71 -9.78 5.37
N TRP A 328 -7.82 -11.09 5.15
CA TRP A 328 -9.07 -11.76 4.85
C TRP A 328 -10.15 -11.52 5.94
N ALA A 329 -9.76 -11.37 7.21
CA ALA A 329 -10.72 -11.16 8.29
C ALA A 329 -11.36 -9.77 8.20
N ARG A 330 -10.61 -8.74 7.78
CA ARG A 330 -11.15 -7.42 7.47
C ARG A 330 -12.15 -7.45 6.32
N VAL A 331 -11.86 -8.18 5.24
CA VAL A 331 -12.78 -8.26 4.10
C VAL A 331 -14.04 -9.07 4.42
N ARG A 332 -13.90 -10.24 5.07
CA ARG A 332 -15.03 -11.14 5.40
C ARG A 332 -15.99 -10.55 6.43
N ARG A 333 -15.55 -9.60 7.27
CA ARG A 333 -16.44 -8.84 8.17
C ARG A 333 -17.49 -8.01 7.42
N GLU A 334 -17.16 -7.61 6.19
CA GLU A 334 -17.95 -6.66 5.40
C GLU A 334 -18.59 -7.32 4.16
N ILE A 335 -17.97 -8.37 3.64
CA ILE A 335 -18.38 -9.07 2.42
C ILE A 335 -18.62 -10.55 2.74
N ASP A 336 -19.89 -10.92 2.82
CA ASP A 336 -20.34 -12.29 3.01
C ASP A 336 -20.32 -13.05 1.67
N LEU A 337 -19.13 -13.48 1.25
CA LEU A 337 -18.90 -14.41 0.15
C LEU A 337 -18.01 -15.57 0.64
N PRO A 338 -18.36 -16.83 0.34
CA PRO A 338 -17.54 -17.96 0.74
C PRO A 338 -16.26 -18.03 -0.09
N ALA A 339 -15.26 -18.74 0.45
CA ALA A 339 -14.02 -19.04 -0.26
C ALA A 339 -14.27 -19.98 -1.45
#